data_AF-D1M7B5-F1
#
_entry.id   AF-D1M7B5-F1
#
_cell.length_a   1.000
_cell.length_b   1.000
_cell.length_c   1.000
_cell.angle_alpha   90.00
_cell.angle_beta   90.00
_cell.angle_gamma   90.00
#
_symmetry.space_group_name_H-M   'P 1'
#
loop_
_entity.id
_entity.type
_entity.pdbx_description
1 polymer ?
#
loop_
_entity_poly.entity_id
_entity_poly.type
_entity_poly.pdbx_seq_one_letter_code
_entity_poly.pdbx_strand_id
1 'polypeptide(L)' 'GSGFTQGIINHRSCYRNKGVCAPARCPRNMRQIGTCHGPPVKCCRKK' A
#
# COMPACT_ATOMS: atom_id res chain seq x y z
N GLY A 1 -12.39 -16.02 2.60
CA GLY A 1 -12.02 -14.83 1.81
C GLY A 1 -11.49 -13.77 2.74
N SER A 2 -10.20 -13.47 2.68
CA SER A 2 -9.52 -12.62 3.68
C SER A 2 -9.34 -11.20 3.12
N GLY A 3 -10.42 -10.41 3.16
CA GLY A 3 -10.39 -8.99 2.83
C GLY A 3 -10.10 -8.15 4.06
N PHE A 4 -8.84 -8.05 4.49
CA PHE A 4 -8.42 -7.13 5.54
C PHE A 4 -7.12 -6.42 5.15
N THR A 5 -7.23 -5.28 4.48
CA THR A 5 -6.12 -4.33 4.26
C THR A 5 -5.86 -3.45 5.51
N GLN A 6 -6.41 -3.79 6.67
CA GLN A 6 -6.34 -2.98 7.90
C GLN A 6 -4.96 -2.95 8.59
N GLY A 7 -3.91 -3.55 8.04
CA GLY A 7 -2.60 -3.66 8.71
C GLY A 7 -1.41 -2.97 8.03
N ILE A 8 -1.57 -2.44 6.81
CA ILE A 8 -0.44 -1.82 6.11
C ILE A 8 -0.43 -0.34 6.42
N ILE A 9 0.27 0.02 7.51
CA ILE A 9 0.46 1.41 7.96
C ILE A 9 1.92 1.87 7.86
N ASN A 10 2.84 0.93 7.66
CA ASN A 10 4.27 1.19 7.62
C ASN A 10 4.92 0.62 6.34
N HIS A 11 6.05 1.21 5.93
CA HIS A 11 6.82 0.82 4.74
C HIS A 11 7.19 -0.67 4.78
N ARG A 12 7.56 -1.19 5.95
CA ARG A 12 7.99 -2.58 6.11
C ARG A 12 6.87 -3.57 5.81
N SER A 13 5.65 -3.31 6.28
CA SER A 13 4.45 -4.08 5.97
C SER A 13 4.05 -3.95 4.50
N CYS A 14 4.22 -2.77 3.91
CA CYS A 14 3.96 -2.54 2.49
C CYS A 14 4.88 -3.42 1.62
N TYR A 15 6.18 -3.41 1.92
CA TYR A 15 7.18 -4.20 1.23
C TYR A 15 6.93 -5.71 1.39
N ARG A 16 6.57 -6.18 2.59
CA ARG A 16 6.18 -7.59 2.83
C ARG A 16 4.99 -8.03 1.99
N ASN A 17 4.09 -7.11 1.65
CA ASN A 17 2.94 -7.35 0.77
C ASN A 17 3.26 -7.15 -0.72
N LYS A 18 4.55 -7.06 -1.09
CA LYS A 18 5.02 -6.76 -2.45
C LYS A 18 4.49 -5.43 -3.00
N GLY A 19 4.19 -4.49 -2.10
CA GLY A 19 3.78 -3.14 -2.44
C GLY A 19 4.95 -2.17 -2.51
N VAL A 20 4.70 -1.02 -3.11
CA VAL A 20 5.61 0.14 -3.18
C VAL A 20 4.93 1.36 -2.57
N CYS A 21 5.71 2.23 -1.96
CA CYS A 21 5.22 3.47 -1.38
C CYS A 21 5.14 4.55 -2.45
N ALA A 22 3.95 5.13 -2.62
CA ALA A 22 3.71 6.25 -3.53
C ALA A 22 3.25 7.48 -2.74
N PRO A 23 3.79 8.67 -3.01
CA PRO A 23 3.60 9.85 -2.15
C PRO A 23 2.18 10.46 -2.18
N ALA A 24 1.34 10.15 -3.18
CA ALA A 24 -0.01 10.72 -3.27
C ALA A 24 -1.06 9.73 -3.80
N ARG A 25 -0.81 9.11 -4.96
CA ARG A 25 -1.71 8.14 -5.59
C ARG A 25 -0.93 6.97 -6.13
N CYS A 26 -1.60 5.82 -6.19
CA CYS A 26 -1.05 4.66 -6.87
C CYS A 26 -1.08 4.87 -8.39
N PRO A 27 -0.06 4.39 -9.12
CA PRO A 27 -0.07 4.34 -10.58
C PRO A 27 -1.30 3.59 -11.12
N ARG A 28 -1.72 3.88 -12.36
CA ARG A 28 -2.93 3.33 -13.00
C ARG A 28 -3.01 1.79 -13.02
N ASN A 29 -1.85 1.12 -13.00
CA ASN A 29 -1.73 -0.35 -13.00
C ASN A 29 -1.50 -0.95 -11.60
N MET A 30 -1.70 -0.16 -10.54
CA MET A 30 -1.52 -0.57 -9.16
C MET A 30 -2.78 -0.27 -8.33
N ARG A 31 -3.06 -1.13 -7.35
CA ARG A 31 -4.14 -0.96 -6.38
C ARG A 31 -3.56 -0.49 -5.06
N GLN A 32 -4.22 0.47 -4.41
CA GLN A 32 -3.90 0.84 -3.04
C GLN A 32 -4.26 -0.33 -2.12
N ILE A 33 -3.29 -0.77 -1.33
CA ILE A 33 -3.46 -1.83 -0.33
C ILE A 33 -3.22 -1.33 1.11
N GLY A 34 -2.79 -0.08 1.29
CA GLY A 34 -2.59 0.54 2.60
C GLY A 34 -1.85 1.87 2.53
N THR A 35 -1.02 2.14 3.54
CA THR A 35 -0.13 3.31 3.68
C THR A 35 1.26 2.91 4.19
N CYS A 36 2.28 3.72 3.93
CA CYS A 36 3.66 3.41 4.34
C CYS A 36 4.16 4.22 5.53
N HIS A 37 3.59 5.39 5.80
CA HIS A 37 4.00 6.26 6.92
C HIS A 37 2.77 7.01 7.47
N GLY A 38 1.57 6.44 7.30
CA GLY A 38 0.32 7.19 7.37
C GLY A 38 0.05 8.03 6.10
N PRO A 39 -1.10 8.73 6.05
CA PRO A 39 -1.39 9.70 4.98
C PRO A 39 -0.28 10.77 4.95
N PRO A 40 0.27 11.14 3.77
CA PRO A 40 -0.26 10.96 2.41
C PRO A 40 0.31 9.75 1.63
N VAL A 41 1.27 9.01 2.20
CA VAL A 41 2.02 7.98 1.45
C VAL A 41 1.24 6.67 1.38
N LYS A 42 0.76 6.35 0.18
CA LYS A 42 -0.04 5.18 -0.14
C LYS A 42 0.86 3.97 -0.36
N CYS A 43 0.48 2.81 0.17
CA CYS A 43 1.06 1.55 -0.24
C CYS A 43 0.30 0.99 -1.44
N CYS A 44 1.00 0.77 -2.54
CA CYS A 44 0.45 0.39 -3.84
C CYS A 44 1.02 -0.95 -4.29
N ARG A 45 0.18 -1.89 -4.69
CA ARG A 45 0.60 -3.18 -5.23
C ARG A 45 0.14 -3.31 -6.67
N LYS A 46 0.96 -3.89 -7.56
CA LYS A 46 0.46 -4.29 -8.89
C LYS A 46 -0.78 -5.18 -8.71
N LYS A 47 -1.78 -4.96 -9.57
CA LYS A 47 -2.97 -5.83 -9.61
C LYS A 47 -2.55 -7.28 -9.73
#